data_AF-A0A6A4GKP1-F1
#
_entry.id   AF-A0A6A4GKP1-F1
#
_cell.length_a   1.000
_cell.length_b   1.000
_cell.length_c   1.000
_cell.angle_alpha   90.00
_cell.angle_beta   90.00
_cell.angle_gamma   90.00
#
_symmetry.space_group_name_H-M   'P 1'
#
loop_
_entity.id
_entity.type
_entity.pdbx_description
1 polymer ?
#
loop_
_entity_poly.entity_id
_entity_poly.type
_entity_poly.pdbx_seq_one_letter_code
_entity_poly.pdbx_strand_id
1 'polypeptide(L)'
;KILFKIINSTTLLLPQWREQVANTEFKDCVLPRNVATHWNSTYDMLAAFVEMKGPVLTFLECSSNGMSDYLLSNEEWEAIGRLVSALNISFCPLLK
;
A
#
# COMPACT_ATOMS: atom_id res chain seq x y z
N LYS A 1 -0.11 4.52 7.92
CA LYS A 1 1.10 4.83 8.74
C LYS A 1 2.39 4.62 7.94
N ILE A 2 2.56 3.47 7.26
CA ILE A 2 3.72 3.16 6.39
C ILE A 2 3.99 4.30 5.39
N LEU A 3 3.00 4.64 4.56
CA LEU A 3 3.11 5.70 3.55
C LEU A 3 3.58 7.05 4.12
N PHE A 4 3.01 7.45 5.26
CA PHE A 4 3.36 8.70 5.91
C PHE A 4 4.83 8.71 6.33
N LYS A 5 5.36 7.59 6.84
CA LYS A 5 6.79 7.47 7.16
C LYS A 5 7.67 7.51 5.90
N ILE A 6 7.28 6.81 4.83
CA ILE A 6 8.04 6.80 3.57
C ILE A 6 8.11 8.22 2.98
N ILE A 7 6.98 8.91 2.82
CA ILE A 7 6.93 10.25 2.22
C ILE A 7 7.71 11.28 3.06
N ASN A 8 7.63 11.23 4.38
CA ASN A 8 8.30 12.20 5.24
C ASN A 8 9.78 11.90 5.50
N SER A 9 10.28 10.71 5.14
CA SER A 9 11.71 10.38 5.20
C SER A 9 12.31 10.48 3.80
N THR A 10 12.48 11.73 3.37
CA THR A 10 12.90 12.07 2.01
C THR A 10 14.31 11.64 1.65
N THR A 11 15.16 11.37 2.64
CA THR A 11 16.58 11.04 2.47
C THR A 11 16.91 9.56 2.65
N LEU A 12 16.06 8.79 3.32
CA LEU A 12 16.34 7.38 3.62
C LEU A 12 15.28 6.47 3.01
N LEU A 13 14.05 6.55 3.51
CA LEU A 13 13.01 5.61 3.13
C LEU A 13 12.46 5.87 1.73
N LEU A 14 12.32 7.13 1.32
CA LEU A 14 11.80 7.47 0.00
C LEU A 14 12.76 7.05 -1.14
N PRO A 15 14.09 7.31 -1.07
CA PRO A 15 15.04 6.79 -2.06
C PRO A 15 15.06 5.26 -2.09
N GLN A 16 15.13 4.60 -0.93
CA GLN A 16 15.11 3.14 -0.84
C GLN A 16 13.83 2.53 -1.42
N TRP A 17 12.68 3.16 -1.17
CA TRP A 17 11.42 2.75 -1.78
C TRP A 17 11.50 2.83 -3.30
N ARG A 18 11.97 3.95 -3.85
CA ARG A 18 12.11 4.14 -5.30
C ARG A 18 13.04 3.11 -5.93
N GLU A 19 14.16 2.81 -5.28
CA GLU A 19 15.07 1.74 -5.71
C GLU A 19 14.38 0.38 -5.72
N GLN A 20 13.61 0.07 -4.67
CA GLN A 20 12.88 -1.19 -4.55
C GLN A 20 11.84 -1.39 -5.66
N VAL A 21 11.10 -0.33 -6.02
CA VAL A 21 10.07 -0.42 -7.06
C VAL A 21 10.58 -0.15 -8.48
N ALA A 22 11.84 0.29 -8.65
CA ALA A 22 12.40 0.72 -9.94
C ALA A 22 12.26 -0.31 -11.06
N ASN A 23 12.32 -1.61 -10.72
CA ASN A 23 12.23 -2.72 -11.67
C ASN A 23 10.85 -3.38 -11.72
N THR A 24 9.85 -2.75 -11.11
CA THR A 24 8.46 -3.22 -11.08
C THR A 24 7.57 -2.29 -11.88
N GLU A 25 6.32 -2.70 -12.13
CA GLU A 25 5.31 -1.83 -12.74
C GLU A 25 4.99 -0.58 -11.88
N PHE A 26 5.41 -0.56 -10.61
CA PHE A 26 5.17 0.51 -9.65
C PHE A 26 6.31 1.54 -9.54
N LYS A 27 7.27 1.57 -10.48
CA LYS A 27 8.49 2.42 -10.40
C LYS A 27 8.26 3.90 -10.08
N ASP A 28 7.16 4.48 -10.56
CA ASP A 28 6.79 5.88 -10.35
C ASP A 28 5.69 6.05 -9.29
N CYS A 29 5.28 4.94 -8.68
CA CYS A 29 4.20 4.90 -7.71
C CYS A 29 4.77 4.90 -6.28
N VAL A 30 4.25 5.81 -5.48
CA VAL A 30 4.26 5.67 -4.02
C VAL A 30 2.89 5.11 -3.63
N LEU A 31 2.85 4.26 -2.60
CA LEU A 31 1.61 3.73 -2.04
C LEU A 31 0.51 4.82 -1.98
N PRO A 32 -0.70 4.57 -2.48
CA PRO A 32 -1.75 5.59 -2.50
C PRO A 32 -2.14 6.06 -1.10
N ARG A 33 -2.41 7.36 -0.96
CA ARG A 33 -2.83 7.97 0.30
C ARG A 33 -4.35 7.96 0.40
N ASN A 34 -4.86 7.65 1.59
CA ASN A 34 -6.25 7.93 1.91
C ASN A 34 -6.51 9.45 1.85
N VAL A 35 -7.35 9.89 0.92
CA VAL A 35 -7.76 11.28 0.76
C VAL A 35 -9.20 11.42 1.22
N ALA A 36 -9.42 12.18 2.30
CA ALA A 36 -10.73 12.31 2.95
C ALA A 36 -11.85 12.85 2.03
N THR A 37 -11.51 13.48 0.90
CA THR A 37 -12.47 14.07 -0.04
C THR A 37 -12.94 13.11 -1.13
N HIS A 38 -12.38 11.91 -1.23
CA HIS A 38 -12.78 10.93 -2.24
C HIS A 38 -13.53 9.77 -1.58
N TRP A 39 -14.80 9.55 -1.96
CA TRP A 39 -15.70 8.55 -1.39
C TRP A 39 -15.17 7.12 -1.48
N ASN A 40 -14.24 6.86 -2.40
CA ASN A 40 -13.70 5.54 -2.67
C ASN A 40 -12.22 5.41 -2.27
N SER A 41 -11.64 6.44 -1.66
CA SER A 41 -10.22 6.49 -1.33
C SER A 41 -9.73 5.30 -0.49
N THR A 42 -10.56 4.80 0.44
CA THR A 42 -10.22 3.61 1.23
C THR A 42 -10.16 2.35 0.37
N TYR A 43 -11.12 2.16 -0.55
CA TYR A 43 -11.10 1.03 -1.47
C TYR A 43 -9.89 1.12 -2.41
N ASP A 44 -9.71 2.26 -3.08
CA ASP A 44 -8.60 2.48 -4.03
C ASP A 44 -7.24 2.28 -3.35
N MET A 45 -7.10 2.77 -2.11
CA MET A 45 -5.89 2.60 -1.31
C MET A 45 -5.64 1.12 -0.97
N LEU A 46 -6.66 0.39 -0.51
CA LEU A 46 -6.49 -1.01 -0.10
C LEU A 46 -6.28 -1.91 -1.32
N ALA A 47 -6.97 -1.67 -2.43
CA ALA A 47 -6.79 -2.43 -3.67
C ALA A 47 -5.35 -2.33 -4.17
N ALA A 48 -4.83 -1.11 -4.30
CA ALA A 48 -3.44 -0.90 -4.71
C ALA A 48 -2.44 -1.43 -3.67
N PHE A 49 -2.73 -1.33 -2.36
CA PHE A 49 -1.87 -1.91 -1.33
C PHE A 49 -1.75 -3.44 -1.44
N VAL A 50 -2.84 -4.12 -1.81
CA VAL A 50 -2.86 -5.57 -2.08
C VAL A 50 -2.10 -5.91 -3.36
N GLU A 51 -2.29 -5.15 -4.44
CA GLU A 51 -1.53 -5.33 -5.70
C GLU A 51 -0.02 -5.17 -5.48
N MET A 52 0.36 -4.24 -4.60
CA MET A 52 1.76 -3.94 -4.28
C MET A 52 2.34 -4.84 -3.17
N LYS A 53 1.68 -5.95 -2.79
CA LYS A 53 2.09 -6.82 -1.66
C LYS A 53 3.55 -7.25 -1.73
N GLY A 54 4.03 -7.67 -2.90
CA GLY A 54 5.42 -8.14 -3.08
C GLY A 54 6.45 -7.05 -2.74
N PRO A 55 6.47 -5.92 -3.46
CA PRO A 55 7.37 -4.81 -3.17
C PRO A 55 7.25 -4.27 -1.74
N VAL A 56 6.02 -4.21 -1.20
CA VAL A 56 5.77 -3.77 0.18
C VAL A 56 6.41 -4.73 1.18
N LEU A 57 6.21 -6.04 1.05
CA LEU A 57 6.81 -7.02 1.96
C LEU A 57 8.33 -6.94 1.93
N THR A 58 8.94 -6.97 0.74
CA THR A 58 10.41 -6.87 0.64
C THR A 58 10.95 -5.58 1.23
N PHE A 59 10.23 -4.46 1.08
CA PHE A 59 10.63 -3.19 1.68
C PHE A 59 10.53 -3.18 3.21
N LEU A 60 9.49 -3.81 3.78
CA LEU A 60 9.26 -3.87 5.23
C LEU A 60 10.19 -4.88 5.93
N GLU A 61 10.51 -6.00 5.26
CA GLU A 61 11.44 -7.02 5.74
C GLU A 61 12.90 -6.56 5.69
N CYS A 62 13.21 -5.51 4.93
CA CYS A 62 14.54 -4.96 4.83
C CYS A 62 14.98 -4.33 6.17
N SER A 63 15.96 -4.96 6.82
CA SER A 63 16.44 -4.57 8.15
C SER A 63 17.00 -3.15 8.21
N SER A 64 17.51 -2.61 7.10
CA SER A 64 18.00 -1.22 7.02
C SER A 64 16.90 -0.17 7.13
N ASN A 65 15.64 -0.54 6.93
CA ASN A 65 14.54 0.41 6.81
C ASN A 65 13.83 0.64 8.16
N GLY A 66 14.09 -0.19 9.18
CA GLY A 66 13.47 -0.06 10.51
C GLY A 66 11.94 -0.12 10.48
N MET A 67 11.38 -0.90 9.54
CA MET A 67 9.95 -0.96 9.24
C MET A 67 9.30 -2.29 9.60
N SER A 68 10.04 -3.21 10.22
CA SER A 68 9.57 -4.54 10.61
C SER A 68 8.32 -4.52 11.50
N ASP A 69 8.14 -3.47 12.31
CA ASP A 69 6.96 -3.31 13.18
C ASP A 69 5.64 -3.15 12.39
N TYR A 70 5.73 -2.89 11.09
CA TYR A 70 4.58 -2.79 10.20
C TYR A 70 4.38 -4.03 9.32
N LEU A 71 5.15 -5.11 9.52
CA LEU A 71 4.88 -6.37 8.84
C LEU A 71 3.49 -6.84 9.20
N LEU A 72 2.72 -7.19 8.18
CA LEU A 72 1.43 -7.81 8.35
C LEU A 72 1.60 -9.32 8.29
N SER A 73 0.89 -10.03 9.16
CA SER A 73 0.80 -11.49 9.11
C SER A 73 0.08 -11.93 7.83
N ASN A 74 0.21 -13.21 7.48
CA ASN A 74 -0.53 -13.76 6.34
C ASN A 74 -2.04 -13.61 6.55
N GLU A 75 -2.52 -13.83 7.77
CA GLU A 75 -3.93 -13.69 8.14
C GLU A 75 -4.42 -12.24 7.99
N GLU A 76 -3.59 -11.25 8.32
CA GLU A 76 -3.93 -9.84 8.13
C GLU A 76 -4.00 -9.48 6.63
N TRP A 77 -3.08 -10.00 5.80
CA TRP A 77 -3.14 -9.84 4.35
C TRP A 77 -4.42 -10.46 3.76
N GLU A 78 -4.78 -11.67 4.20
CA GLU A 78 -6.02 -12.32 3.78
C GLU A 78 -7.26 -11.52 4.23
N ALA A 79 -7.25 -10.99 5.45
CA ALA A 79 -8.33 -10.14 5.95
C ALA A 79 -8.49 -8.86 5.11
N ILE A 80 -7.39 -8.22 4.71
CA ILE A 80 -7.42 -7.05 3.81
C ILE A 80 -7.97 -7.44 2.44
N GLY A 81 -7.54 -8.57 1.85
CA GLY A 81 -8.05 -9.04 0.56
C GLY A 81 -9.57 -9.30 0.58
N ARG A 82 -10.06 -9.90 1.68
CA ARG A 82 -11.50 -10.08 1.91
C ARG A 82 -12.24 -8.74 2.04
N LEU A 83 -11.65 -7.77 2.72
CA LEU A 83 -12.22 -6.43 2.84
C LEU A 83 -12.32 -5.72 1.49
N VAL A 84 -11.25 -5.76 0.67
CA VAL A 84 -11.26 -5.20 -0.69
C VAL A 84 -12.36 -5.84 -1.54
N SER A 85 -12.50 -7.16 -1.44
CA SER A 85 -13.54 -7.90 -2.17
C SER A 85 -14.96 -7.49 -1.75
N ALA A 86 -15.20 -7.33 -0.45
CA ALA A 86 -16.50 -6.88 0.08
C ALA A 86 -16.83 -5.43 -0.33
N LEU A 87 -15.84 -4.54 -0.29
CA LEU A 87 -15.96 -3.15 -0.72
C LEU A 87 -16.24 -3.05 -2.23
N ASN A 88 -15.64 -3.91 -3.05
CA ASN A 88 -15.91 -3.95 -4.49
C ASN A 88 -17.38 -4.29 -4.81
N ILE A 89 -17.98 -5.24 -4.08
CA ILE A 89 -19.38 -5.68 -4.29
C ILE A 89 -20.38 -4.58 -3.87
N SER A 90 -20.03 -3.77 -2.88
CA SER A 90 -20.87 -2.66 -2.42
C SER A 90 -20.81 -1.43 -3.34
N PHE A 91 -19.82 -1.36 -4.24
CA PHE A 91 -19.82 -0.46 -5.39
C PHE A 91 -20.72 -1.01 -6.51
N CYS A 92 -22.04 -0.87 -6.33
CA CYS A 92 -22.99 -1.17 -7.41
C CYS A 92 -22.78 -0.16 -8.56
N PRO A 93 -22.48 -0.59 -9.81
CA PRO A 93 -22.20 0.32 -10.93
C PRO A 93 -23.42 1.14 -11.38
N LEU A 94 -24.61 0.86 -10.85
CA LEU A 94 -25.88 1.49 -11.22
C LEU A 94 -26.11 2.86 -10.56
N LEU A 95 -25.14 3.37 -9.80
CA LEU A 95 -25.10 4.74 -9.27
C LEU A 95 -23.90 5.50 -9.83
N LYS A 96 -23.77 5.51 -11.17
CA LYS A 96 -22.97 6.51 -11.90
C LYS A 96 -23.88 7.29 -12.83
#